data_AF-A0A1W9QAK0-F1
#
_entry.id   AF-A0A1W9QAK0-F1
#
_cell.length_a   1.000
_cell.length_b   1.000
_cell.length_c   1.000
_cell.angle_alpha   90.00
_cell.angle_beta   90.00
_cell.angle_gamma   90.00
#
_symmetry.space_group_name_H-M   'P 1'
#
loop_
_entity.id
_entity.type
_entity.pdbx_description
1 polymer ?
#
loop_
_entity_poly.entity_id
_entity_poly.type
_entity_poly.pdbx_seq_one_letter_code
_entity_poly.pdbx_strand_id
1 'polypeptide(L)'
;MAVTLLVGACGSPEGAPPGAGSGGAPGAGGAGAQASGGALSSGGQGSAAGGASSGAGGSPSGGASGGLSGTGGSEATGGMTGSGGSPGDTCGGEPLLEAPGPELSCGPRGHIFEAVGRPDNRVNYVIVGDGYDESQIGERFIEHVENMLYHEAAGLYSAIGEPYRRYRKFINVCGLKLASADACIDNPDENRDCDTLFDGRCEPPCSPSGTRLGVVNRNKVNAALAAELPDDVDADWVAVSLNADANGWWNSGGPVMVWNGGFQDRLSAASVALHEGGHTFHALADEYGGTSTTCGEYQEINSTADPEGEKWSHWIGYEDVRENSGPLPPHLVGRSTHGTFEQGVFEGSRYCDRGQYRPSKDSEMNQLPQPFNMPSMEKMILDIYSIVDPIDAHTPNDAPLAMPTGLQVKVVDPELLKIEWSVDGEVISGATGECFVVPELAPGKHEVRVRVFDETPWVRKGRERLEQTVTWEVTVP
;
A
#
# COMPACT_ATOMS: atom_id res chain seq x y z
N MET A 1 -16.78 -16.99 -7.73
CA MET A 1 -17.81 -15.96 -8.01
C MET A 1 -17.11 -14.63 -7.86
N ALA A 2 -16.75 -13.99 -8.98
CA ALA A 2 -15.96 -12.76 -8.96
C ALA A 2 -16.79 -11.59 -8.43
N VAL A 3 -16.37 -11.01 -7.31
CA VAL A 3 -16.93 -9.76 -6.79
C VAL A 3 -16.17 -8.63 -7.47
N THR A 4 -16.78 -8.03 -8.49
CA THR A 4 -16.27 -6.82 -9.13
C THR A 4 -16.38 -5.66 -8.15
N LEU A 5 -15.24 -5.25 -7.55
CA LEU A 5 -15.15 -3.96 -6.87
C LEU A 5 -15.32 -2.84 -7.91
N LEU A 6 -16.44 -2.12 -7.84
CA LEU A 6 -16.58 -0.84 -8.53
C LEU A 6 -15.77 0.22 -7.77
N VAL A 7 -14.56 0.49 -8.25
CA VAL A 7 -13.77 1.65 -7.83
C VAL A 7 -14.32 2.88 -8.54
N GLY A 8 -14.92 3.80 -7.78
CA GLY A 8 -15.33 5.12 -8.27
C GLY A 8 -14.10 5.95 -8.61
N ALA A 9 -14.03 6.46 -9.84
CA ALA A 9 -12.94 7.29 -10.31
C ALA A 9 -12.86 8.62 -9.55
N CYS A 10 -11.69 8.96 -9.00
CA CYS A 10 -11.35 10.34 -8.70
C CYS A 10 -11.33 11.13 -10.02
N GLY A 11 -12.02 12.27 -10.02
CA GLY A 11 -12.44 12.97 -11.22
C GLY A 11 -11.29 13.46 -12.12
N SER A 12 -11.36 13.07 -13.39
CA SER A 12 -10.77 13.83 -14.50
C SER A 12 -11.88 14.62 -15.20
N PRO A 13 -11.70 15.91 -15.51
CA PRO A 13 -12.64 16.63 -16.36
C PRO A 13 -12.33 16.33 -17.83
N GLU A 14 -13.01 15.37 -18.43
CA GLU A 14 -12.96 15.17 -19.89
C GLU A 14 -13.74 16.29 -20.60
N GLY A 15 -13.00 17.18 -21.28
CA GLY A 15 -13.56 18.14 -22.22
C GLY A 15 -13.87 17.47 -23.56
N ALA A 16 -15.16 17.36 -23.91
CA ALA A 16 -15.59 16.99 -25.25
C ALA A 16 -15.65 18.22 -26.19
N PRO A 17 -15.34 18.09 -27.50
CA PRO A 17 -15.29 19.21 -28.44
C PRO A 17 -16.68 19.62 -28.97
N PRO A 18 -16.88 20.87 -29.45
CA PRO A 18 -18.21 21.35 -29.81
C PRO A 18 -18.62 20.94 -31.23
N GLY A 19 -19.78 20.29 -31.33
CA GLY A 19 -20.55 20.11 -32.56
C GLY A 19 -21.70 21.13 -32.66
N ALA A 20 -21.88 21.68 -33.85
CA ALA A 20 -22.74 22.82 -34.18
C ALA A 20 -24.26 22.59 -34.06
N GLY A 21 -25.01 23.67 -33.81
CA GLY A 21 -26.24 23.97 -34.56
C GLY A 21 -27.53 24.32 -33.79
N SER A 22 -27.96 25.58 -33.95
CA SER A 22 -29.33 26.14 -33.78
C SER A 22 -29.88 26.23 -32.35
N GLY A 23 -30.56 27.29 -31.89
CA GLY A 23 -31.04 28.55 -32.45
C GLY A 23 -32.08 29.11 -31.46
N GLY A 24 -32.13 30.43 -31.27
CA GLY A 24 -33.25 31.11 -30.57
C GLY A 24 -32.86 31.94 -29.33
N ALA A 25 -32.74 33.24 -29.52
CA ALA A 25 -32.82 34.28 -28.47
C ALA A 25 -34.28 34.83 -28.41
N PRO A 26 -34.64 35.87 -27.63
CA PRO A 26 -33.91 36.60 -26.57
C PRO A 26 -34.76 36.96 -25.31
N GLY A 27 -34.13 37.59 -24.30
CA GLY A 27 -34.82 38.39 -23.27
C GLY A 27 -33.91 38.82 -22.10
N ALA A 28 -33.20 39.95 -22.22
CA ALA A 28 -33.37 41.19 -21.41
C ALA A 28 -33.01 41.02 -19.91
N GLY A 29 -31.85 41.50 -19.44
CA GLY A 29 -31.60 42.88 -18.95
C GLY A 29 -31.09 42.78 -17.49
N GLY A 30 -30.20 43.58 -16.92
CA GLY A 30 -29.45 44.77 -17.32
C GLY A 30 -28.33 45.04 -16.29
N ALA A 31 -27.66 46.18 -16.47
CA ALA A 31 -26.61 46.83 -15.67
C ALA A 31 -26.58 46.50 -14.15
N GLY A 32 -25.46 46.47 -13.44
CA GLY A 32 -24.18 47.16 -13.58
C GLY A 32 -23.82 47.81 -12.23
N ALA A 33 -22.58 47.75 -11.77
CA ALA A 33 -21.96 48.74 -10.87
C ALA A 33 -20.49 48.40 -10.56
N GLN A 34 -19.63 49.39 -10.81
CA GLN A 34 -18.25 49.51 -10.35
C GLN A 34 -18.18 50.22 -8.97
N ALA A 35 -16.95 50.23 -8.42
CA ALA A 35 -16.39 51.07 -7.36
C ALA A 35 -16.64 50.55 -5.94
N SER A 36 -15.73 50.60 -4.96
CA SER A 36 -14.47 51.34 -4.73
C SER A 36 -13.78 50.64 -3.53
N GLY A 37 -12.45 50.48 -3.45
CA GLY A 37 -11.52 51.52 -2.98
C GLY A 37 -11.40 51.55 -1.44
N GLY A 38 -10.23 51.16 -0.91
CA GLY A 38 -9.90 51.29 0.52
C GLY A 38 -8.53 50.71 0.86
N ALA A 39 -7.56 51.57 1.15
CA ALA A 39 -6.15 51.28 1.36
C ALA A 39 -5.75 51.38 2.84
N LEU A 40 -4.49 50.97 3.12
CA LEU A 40 -3.64 51.26 4.30
C LEU A 40 -3.92 50.40 5.55
N SER A 41 -2.96 49.91 6.35
CA SER A 41 -1.56 50.31 6.60
C SER A 41 -0.74 49.21 7.31
N SER A 42 0.52 49.09 6.89
CA SER A 42 1.78 48.84 7.65
C SER A 42 1.81 48.38 9.12
N GLY A 43 2.78 47.50 9.42
CA GLY A 43 3.69 47.68 10.57
C GLY A 43 4.28 46.39 11.16
N GLY A 44 5.61 46.25 11.17
CA GLY A 44 6.31 45.33 12.08
C GLY A 44 7.60 44.70 11.56
N GLN A 45 8.71 45.45 11.64
CA GLN A 45 10.09 44.99 11.44
C GLN A 45 10.57 44.07 12.59
N GLY A 46 11.52 43.18 12.28
CA GLY A 46 12.35 42.47 13.25
C GLY A 46 13.64 41.98 12.60
N SER A 47 14.68 42.83 12.65
CA SER A 47 16.04 42.54 12.19
C SER A 47 16.81 41.67 13.17
N ALA A 48 17.65 40.76 12.66
CA ALA A 48 18.91 40.38 13.31
C ALA A 48 19.95 40.04 12.24
N ALA A 49 21.12 40.66 12.37
CA ALA A 49 22.26 40.59 11.47
C ALA A 49 23.47 39.97 12.20
N GLY A 50 24.41 39.42 11.41
CA GLY A 50 25.80 39.19 11.79
C GLY A 50 26.13 37.73 12.12
N GLY A 51 27.17 37.09 11.57
CA GLY A 51 28.27 37.62 10.78
C GLY A 51 29.08 36.52 10.10
N ALA A 52 29.92 36.96 9.16
CA ALA A 52 30.81 36.15 8.34
C ALA A 52 32.25 36.18 8.87
N SER A 53 32.96 35.06 8.70
CA SER A 53 34.41 34.94 8.51
C SER A 53 34.71 33.44 8.32
N SER A 54 35.60 32.92 7.48
CA SER A 54 36.56 33.43 6.49
C SER A 54 37.19 32.16 5.89
N GLY A 55 37.38 32.11 4.58
CA GLY A 55 38.02 30.98 3.90
C GLY A 55 39.56 31.08 3.85
N ALA A 56 40.19 29.90 3.86
CA ALA A 56 41.49 29.48 3.30
C ALA A 56 41.85 28.19 4.06
N GLY A 57 42.22 27.05 3.50
CA GLY A 57 42.79 26.66 2.21
C GLY A 57 43.67 25.43 2.53
N GLY A 58 43.69 24.41 1.67
CA GLY A 58 44.67 23.31 1.79
C GLY A 58 44.13 21.93 1.47
N SER A 59 44.32 21.48 0.23
CA SER A 59 44.56 20.06 -0.05
C SER A 59 45.96 19.69 0.46
N PRO A 60 46.18 18.43 0.88
CA PRO A 60 46.81 17.50 -0.06
C PRO A 60 46.29 16.06 0.00
N SER A 61 46.63 15.37 -1.09
CA SER A 61 46.57 13.94 -1.38
C SER A 61 47.04 12.98 -0.29
N GLY A 62 46.46 11.77 -0.27
CA GLY A 62 47.04 10.58 0.34
C GLY A 62 46.00 9.48 0.53
N GLY A 63 46.09 8.40 -0.26
CA GLY A 63 45.09 7.33 -0.32
C GLY A 63 45.16 6.30 0.80
N ALA A 64 44.16 5.43 0.83
CA ALA A 64 44.30 4.00 1.10
C ALA A 64 42.96 3.31 0.84
N SER A 65 43.02 2.31 -0.01
CA SER A 65 42.04 1.28 -0.29
C SER A 65 41.78 0.36 0.91
N GLY A 66 40.52 0.04 1.16
CA GLY A 66 40.04 -1.12 1.93
C GLY A 66 38.51 -1.12 1.84
N GLY A 67 37.80 -2.07 1.24
CA GLY A 67 38.11 -3.48 1.04
C GLY A 67 37.29 -4.30 2.02
N LEU A 68 35.98 -4.45 1.77
CA LEU A 68 35.16 -5.51 2.36
C LEU A 68 34.22 -6.05 1.28
N SER A 69 34.65 -7.19 0.73
CA SER A 69 33.95 -8.07 -0.19
C SER A 69 32.83 -8.81 0.52
N GLY A 70 31.59 -8.65 0.06
CA GLY A 70 30.49 -9.55 0.37
C GLY A 70 30.62 -10.84 -0.45
N THR A 71 30.96 -11.94 0.22
CA THR A 71 30.92 -13.29 -0.35
C THR A 71 29.53 -13.87 -0.18
N GLY A 72 28.81 -14.06 -1.28
CA GLY A 72 27.53 -14.76 -1.35
C GLY A 72 27.45 -15.56 -2.64
N GLY A 73 28.21 -16.66 -2.70
CA GLY A 73 28.11 -17.64 -3.78
C GLY A 73 28.11 -19.03 -3.16
N SER A 74 26.97 -19.71 -3.18
CA SER A 74 26.89 -21.13 -2.89
C SER A 74 26.50 -21.87 -4.16
N GLU A 75 27.49 -22.55 -4.72
CA GLU A 75 27.36 -23.46 -5.84
C GLU A 75 26.50 -24.68 -5.49
N ALA A 76 25.68 -25.07 -6.46
CA ALA A 76 24.99 -26.33 -6.50
C ALA A 76 25.99 -27.49 -6.68
N THR A 77 25.88 -28.53 -5.86
CA THR A 77 26.38 -29.86 -6.20
C THR A 77 25.33 -30.90 -5.83
N GLY A 78 24.95 -31.72 -6.81
CA GLY A 78 24.00 -32.81 -6.64
C GLY A 78 24.65 -34.07 -6.06
N GLY A 79 23.83 -34.87 -5.36
CA GLY A 79 24.18 -36.20 -4.87
C GLY A 79 22.95 -36.93 -4.33
N MET A 80 22.62 -38.06 -4.95
CA MET A 80 21.39 -38.86 -4.78
C MET A 80 21.30 -39.69 -3.47
N THR A 81 20.04 -40.00 -3.13
CA THR A 81 19.49 -41.14 -2.37
C THR A 81 19.77 -41.26 -0.87
N GLY A 82 18.70 -41.08 -0.08
CA GLY A 82 18.62 -41.46 1.33
C GLY A 82 17.23 -41.19 1.89
N SER A 83 16.27 -42.06 1.60
CA SER A 83 14.97 -42.12 2.28
C SER A 83 15.19 -42.47 3.76
N GLY A 84 15.08 -41.46 4.62
CA GLY A 84 15.14 -41.58 6.07
C GLY A 84 14.54 -40.33 6.70
N GLY A 85 13.21 -40.30 6.83
CA GLY A 85 12.49 -39.25 7.54
C GLY A 85 12.98 -39.18 8.99
N SER A 86 13.31 -37.97 9.45
CA SER A 86 13.79 -37.75 10.81
C SER A 86 12.60 -37.82 11.80
N PRO A 87 12.81 -38.20 13.08
CA PRO A 87 11.74 -38.40 14.07
C PRO A 87 11.13 -37.08 14.62
N GLY A 88 10.91 -36.09 13.76
CA GLY A 88 10.37 -34.77 14.11
C GLY A 88 9.31 -34.21 13.15
N ASP A 89 8.99 -34.93 12.06
CA ASP A 89 8.23 -34.39 10.92
C ASP A 89 6.75 -34.86 10.88
N THR A 90 6.11 -35.04 12.05
CA THR A 90 4.71 -35.50 12.11
C THR A 90 3.88 -34.73 13.13
N CYS A 91 2.60 -34.54 12.84
CA CYS A 91 1.60 -34.05 13.79
C CYS A 91 0.79 -35.22 14.34
N GLY A 92 1.04 -35.61 15.59
CA GLY A 92 0.37 -36.77 16.19
C GLY A 92 0.67 -38.10 15.47
N GLY A 93 1.70 -38.18 14.62
CA GLY A 93 1.97 -39.34 13.77
C GLY A 93 1.46 -39.22 12.34
N GLU A 94 0.67 -38.19 12.02
CA GLU A 94 0.30 -37.83 10.65
C GLU A 94 1.44 -37.02 9.98
N PRO A 95 1.72 -37.22 8.68
CA PRO A 95 2.67 -36.38 7.95
C PRO A 95 2.31 -34.89 8.04
N LEU A 96 3.31 -34.01 8.14
CA LEU A 96 3.05 -32.57 8.11
C LEU A 96 2.37 -32.15 6.80
N LEU A 97 1.46 -31.17 6.89
CA LEU A 97 0.91 -30.55 5.68
C LEU A 97 2.03 -29.93 4.85
N GLU A 98 2.04 -30.23 3.55
CA GLU A 98 2.91 -29.53 2.60
C GLU A 98 2.52 -28.06 2.53
N ALA A 99 3.49 -27.21 2.17
CA ALA A 99 3.19 -25.83 1.83
C ALA A 99 2.18 -25.83 0.67
N PRO A 100 1.08 -25.09 0.78
CA PRO A 100 0.06 -25.12 -0.23
C PRO A 100 0.61 -24.44 -1.50
N GLY A 101 0.38 -25.07 -2.66
CA GLY A 101 0.58 -24.49 -3.99
C GLY A 101 2.02 -24.13 -4.40
N PRO A 102 2.23 -23.70 -5.66
CA PRO A 102 3.51 -23.16 -6.09
C PRO A 102 3.77 -21.79 -5.44
N GLU A 103 5.03 -21.50 -5.14
CA GLU A 103 5.46 -20.15 -4.76
C GLU A 103 5.19 -19.15 -5.90
N LEU A 104 5.01 -17.87 -5.55
CA LEU A 104 4.80 -16.78 -6.51
C LEU A 104 5.83 -16.82 -7.65
N SER A 105 5.33 -16.77 -8.89
CA SER A 105 6.13 -16.47 -10.07
C SER A 105 5.71 -15.13 -10.67
N CYS A 106 6.65 -14.23 -10.92
CA CYS A 106 6.37 -12.96 -11.62
C CYS A 106 6.54 -13.06 -13.15
N GLY A 107 6.62 -14.28 -13.69
CA GLY A 107 6.89 -14.52 -15.11
C GLY A 107 8.35 -14.25 -15.54
N PRO A 108 8.69 -14.48 -16.82
CA PRO A 108 10.07 -14.42 -17.32
C PRO A 108 10.73 -13.04 -17.23
N ARG A 109 9.93 -11.97 -17.32
CA ARG A 109 10.38 -10.58 -17.19
C ARG A 109 10.21 -10.02 -15.78
N GLY A 110 9.73 -10.84 -14.86
CA GLY A 110 9.52 -10.47 -13.47
C GLY A 110 10.79 -10.31 -12.65
N HIS A 111 10.65 -9.55 -11.58
CA HIS A 111 11.56 -9.44 -10.45
C HIS A 111 10.71 -9.61 -9.18
N ILE A 112 11.08 -10.55 -8.32
CA ILE A 112 10.38 -10.80 -7.06
C ILE A 112 11.01 -9.89 -6.00
N PHE A 113 10.20 -9.01 -5.42
CA PHE A 113 10.58 -8.25 -4.23
C PHE A 113 10.10 -8.96 -2.96
N GLU A 114 8.88 -9.50 -2.99
CA GLU A 114 8.31 -10.32 -1.91
C GLU A 114 7.57 -11.50 -2.52
N ALA A 115 7.94 -12.72 -2.13
CA ALA A 115 7.19 -13.95 -2.40
C ALA A 115 6.91 -14.65 -1.07
N VAL A 116 5.79 -14.30 -0.46
CA VAL A 116 5.45 -14.68 0.93
C VAL A 116 4.32 -15.70 1.01
N GLY A 117 3.72 -16.04 -0.12
CA GLY A 117 2.71 -17.09 -0.22
C GLY A 117 2.19 -17.24 -1.64
N ARG A 118 1.20 -18.11 -1.80
CA ARG A 118 0.56 -18.35 -3.09
C ARG A 118 -0.19 -17.10 -3.57
N PRO A 119 -0.24 -16.85 -4.88
CA PRO A 119 -0.94 -15.68 -5.41
C PRO A 119 -2.46 -15.72 -5.19
N ASP A 120 -3.08 -16.88 -4.98
CA ASP A 120 -4.53 -17.00 -4.75
C ASP A 120 -4.96 -16.71 -3.30
N ASN A 121 -4.01 -16.56 -2.37
CA ASN A 121 -4.31 -16.18 -0.99
C ASN A 121 -3.37 -15.07 -0.47
N ARG A 122 -2.92 -14.18 -1.36
CA ARG A 122 -2.10 -13.01 -1.04
C ARG A 122 -2.59 -11.84 -1.89
N VAL A 123 -2.45 -10.63 -1.37
CA VAL A 123 -2.56 -9.43 -2.22
C VAL A 123 -1.36 -9.46 -3.17
N ASN A 124 -1.59 -9.47 -4.48
CA ASN A 124 -0.51 -9.41 -5.46
C ASN A 124 -0.32 -7.97 -5.91
N TYR A 125 0.74 -7.33 -5.39
CA TYR A 125 1.15 -5.99 -5.77
C TYR A 125 2.10 -6.05 -6.98
N VAL A 126 1.62 -5.59 -8.14
CA VAL A 126 2.39 -5.60 -9.40
C VAL A 126 2.79 -4.19 -9.81
N ILE A 127 4.08 -4.02 -10.03
CA ILE A 127 4.72 -2.74 -10.29
C ILE A 127 5.39 -2.81 -11.67
N VAL A 128 5.16 -1.80 -12.50
CA VAL A 128 5.83 -1.65 -13.80
C VAL A 128 6.53 -0.29 -13.87
N GLY A 129 7.49 -0.14 -14.78
CA GLY A 129 8.18 1.12 -15.02
C GLY A 129 7.76 1.75 -16.34
N ASP A 130 7.73 3.08 -16.41
CA ASP A 130 7.63 3.83 -17.66
C ASP A 130 8.73 4.90 -17.75
N GLY A 131 9.28 5.09 -18.95
CA GLY A 131 10.43 5.96 -19.18
C GLY A 131 11.78 5.37 -18.73
N TYR A 132 11.85 4.07 -18.41
CA TYR A 132 13.10 3.36 -18.18
C TYR A 132 13.49 2.62 -19.45
N ASP A 133 14.61 2.98 -20.06
CA ASP A 133 15.13 2.25 -21.23
C ASP A 133 15.77 0.91 -20.84
N GLU A 134 16.22 0.14 -21.84
CA GLU A 134 16.89 -1.15 -21.64
C GLU A 134 18.12 -1.08 -20.71
N SER A 135 18.81 0.06 -20.65
CA SER A 135 19.97 0.24 -19.77
C SER A 135 19.57 0.54 -18.31
N GLN A 136 18.35 1.01 -18.09
CA GLN A 136 17.86 1.47 -16.79
C GLN A 136 16.87 0.52 -16.12
N ILE A 137 16.13 -0.28 -16.91
CA ILE A 137 15.06 -1.15 -16.39
C ILE A 137 15.57 -2.25 -15.43
N GLY A 138 16.81 -2.69 -15.58
CA GLY A 138 17.41 -3.73 -14.74
C GLY A 138 17.96 -3.25 -13.40
N GLU A 139 18.25 -1.96 -13.26
CA GLU A 139 18.93 -1.39 -12.08
C GLU A 139 18.15 -0.20 -11.50
N ARG A 140 17.97 0.86 -12.29
CA ARG A 140 17.34 2.11 -11.84
C ARG A 140 15.87 1.92 -11.46
N PHE A 141 15.12 1.15 -12.26
CA PHE A 141 13.74 0.80 -11.92
C PHE A 141 13.66 0.03 -10.60
N ILE A 142 14.52 -0.99 -10.44
CA ILE A 142 14.58 -1.79 -9.21
C ILE A 142 14.92 -0.91 -8.00
N GLU A 143 15.92 -0.04 -8.12
CA GLU A 143 16.30 0.90 -7.05
C GLU A 143 15.12 1.81 -6.64
N HIS A 144 14.35 2.33 -7.60
CA HIS A 144 13.21 3.18 -7.29
C HIS A 144 12.07 2.42 -6.60
N VAL A 145 11.85 1.14 -6.96
CA VAL A 145 10.87 0.28 -6.28
C VAL A 145 11.35 -0.13 -4.90
N GLU A 146 12.63 -0.46 -4.72
CA GLU A 146 13.21 -0.73 -3.40
C GLU A 146 13.12 0.47 -2.48
N ASN A 147 13.32 1.69 -3.01
CA ASN A 147 13.10 2.91 -2.24
C ASN A 147 11.64 3.01 -1.76
N MET A 148 10.68 2.72 -2.64
CA MET A 148 9.26 2.71 -2.26
C MET A 148 8.94 1.62 -1.21
N LEU A 149 9.48 0.41 -1.33
CA LEU A 149 9.17 -0.69 -0.38
C LEU A 149 9.89 -0.51 0.96
N TYR A 150 11.17 -0.15 0.91
CA TYR A 150 12.11 -0.39 2.01
C TYR A 150 12.78 0.86 2.56
N HIS A 151 12.46 2.06 2.07
CA HIS A 151 13.01 3.29 2.66
C HIS A 151 12.65 3.36 4.15
N GLU A 152 13.67 3.41 5.02
CA GLU A 152 13.53 3.22 6.47
C GLU A 152 12.48 4.15 7.11
N ALA A 153 12.43 5.40 6.67
CA ALA A 153 11.56 6.42 7.26
C ALA A 153 10.18 6.56 6.59
N ALA A 154 9.99 6.03 5.39
CA ALA A 154 8.83 6.39 4.55
C ALA A 154 8.39 5.34 3.53
N GLY A 155 9.11 4.22 3.42
CA GLY A 155 8.71 3.12 2.54
C GLY A 155 7.49 2.37 3.07
N LEU A 156 6.93 1.53 2.22
CA LEU A 156 5.77 0.69 2.51
C LEU A 156 5.92 -0.09 3.83
N TYR A 157 7.11 -0.64 4.10
CA TYR A 157 7.37 -1.43 5.30
C TYR A 157 8.05 -0.64 6.44
N SER A 158 8.00 0.70 6.38
CA SER A 158 8.46 1.59 7.46
C SER A 158 7.46 1.69 8.61
N ALA A 159 7.80 2.45 9.66
CA ALA A 159 6.89 2.69 10.78
C ALA A 159 5.65 3.54 10.42
N ILE A 160 5.74 4.40 9.39
CA ILE A 160 4.57 5.17 8.92
C ILE A 160 3.73 4.39 7.91
N GLY A 161 4.33 3.39 7.25
CA GLY A 161 3.67 2.48 6.32
C GLY A 161 2.83 1.40 6.99
N GLU A 162 2.64 1.44 8.31
CA GLU A 162 1.63 0.59 8.95
C GLU A 162 0.24 0.86 8.33
N PRO A 163 -0.54 -0.19 8.02
CA PRO A 163 -0.39 -1.54 8.53
C PRO A 163 0.45 -2.48 7.65
N TYR A 164 0.98 -2.04 6.49
CA TYR A 164 1.66 -2.94 5.54
C TYR A 164 2.86 -3.66 6.15
N ARG A 165 3.61 -2.99 7.03
CA ARG A 165 4.72 -3.61 7.77
C ARG A 165 4.24 -4.78 8.63
N ARG A 166 3.14 -4.61 9.39
CA ARG A 166 2.52 -5.68 10.19
C ARG A 166 2.00 -6.84 9.32
N TYR A 167 1.45 -6.55 8.15
CA TYR A 167 0.87 -7.55 7.24
C TYR A 167 1.79 -7.91 6.07
N ARG A 168 3.11 -7.79 6.21
CA ARG A 168 4.06 -8.06 5.11
C ARG A 168 3.92 -9.48 4.53
N LYS A 169 3.62 -10.48 5.36
CA LYS A 169 3.39 -11.86 4.90
C LYS A 169 2.06 -12.07 4.14
N PHE A 170 1.22 -11.04 4.03
CA PHE A 170 -0.06 -11.07 3.31
C PHE A 170 0.05 -10.50 1.89
N ILE A 171 1.20 -9.93 1.52
CA ILE A 171 1.39 -9.17 0.28
C ILE A 171 2.57 -9.74 -0.50
N ASN A 172 2.27 -10.25 -1.68
CA ASN A 172 3.26 -10.58 -2.70
C ASN A 172 3.61 -9.32 -3.50
N VAL A 173 4.87 -9.16 -3.91
CA VAL A 173 5.31 -7.99 -4.68
C VAL A 173 6.16 -8.41 -5.89
N CYS A 174 5.66 -8.07 -7.08
CA CYS A 174 6.30 -8.29 -8.37
C CYS A 174 6.64 -6.97 -9.05
N GLY A 175 7.87 -6.84 -9.57
CA GLY A 175 8.23 -5.82 -10.56
C GLY A 175 8.37 -6.42 -11.95
N LEU A 176 7.74 -5.85 -12.98
CA LEU A 176 7.96 -6.30 -14.37
C LEU A 176 8.98 -5.39 -15.05
N LYS A 177 10.07 -5.99 -15.55
CA LYS A 177 11.14 -5.29 -16.25
C LYS A 177 10.75 -5.08 -17.72
N LEU A 178 9.94 -4.05 -17.96
CA LEU A 178 9.43 -3.67 -19.27
C LEU A 178 10.06 -2.34 -19.70
N ALA A 179 10.98 -2.40 -20.67
CA ALA A 179 11.69 -1.21 -21.12
C ALA A 179 10.82 -0.33 -22.03
N SER A 180 10.95 0.99 -21.85
CA SER A 180 10.55 2.03 -22.81
C SER A 180 11.62 2.21 -23.88
N ALA A 181 11.27 2.85 -25.00
CA ALA A 181 12.26 3.19 -26.03
C ALA A 181 13.14 4.36 -25.58
N ASP A 182 12.54 5.37 -24.93
CA ASP A 182 13.23 6.54 -24.41
C ASP A 182 13.33 6.55 -22.87
N ALA A 183 14.45 7.09 -22.36
CA ALA A 183 14.73 7.25 -20.93
C ALA A 183 14.19 8.58 -20.35
N CYS A 184 12.91 8.87 -20.60
CA CYS A 184 12.21 10.07 -20.14
C CYS A 184 10.69 9.86 -20.18
N ILE A 185 9.93 10.90 -19.80
CA ILE A 185 8.47 10.97 -20.00
C ILE A 185 8.11 12.24 -20.77
N ASP A 186 6.93 12.32 -21.36
CA ASP A 186 6.50 13.53 -22.04
C ASP A 186 6.40 14.70 -21.04
N ASN A 187 6.85 15.87 -21.49
CA ASN A 187 6.70 17.14 -20.79
C ASN A 187 6.27 18.24 -21.77
N PRO A 188 4.95 18.53 -21.86
CA PRO A 188 4.44 19.52 -22.80
C PRO A 188 4.92 20.95 -22.53
N ASP A 189 5.23 21.33 -21.29
CA ASP A 189 5.77 22.66 -20.97
C ASP A 189 7.17 22.87 -21.58
N GLU A 190 7.89 21.77 -21.82
CA GLU A 190 9.25 21.77 -22.40
C GLU A 190 9.27 21.32 -23.87
N ASN A 191 8.11 20.99 -24.47
CA ASN A 191 8.00 20.33 -25.78
C ASN A 191 8.86 19.06 -25.88
N ARG A 192 8.90 18.27 -24.80
CA ARG A 192 9.57 16.98 -24.77
C ARG A 192 8.54 15.88 -25.05
N ASP A 193 8.74 15.17 -26.15
CA ASP A 193 7.96 14.00 -26.55
C ASP A 193 8.88 12.77 -26.51
N CYS A 194 8.58 11.79 -25.65
CA CYS A 194 9.34 10.58 -25.39
C CYS A 194 8.52 9.35 -25.80
N ASP A 195 9.12 8.42 -26.53
CA ASP A 195 8.49 7.13 -26.86
C ASP A 195 8.57 6.18 -25.65
N THR A 196 7.55 6.31 -24.80
CA THR A 196 7.40 5.52 -23.57
C THR A 196 6.45 4.35 -23.76
N LEU A 197 6.64 3.29 -22.98
CA LEU A 197 5.85 2.08 -23.12
C LEU A 197 4.37 2.33 -22.77
N PHE A 198 4.11 3.17 -21.78
CA PHE A 198 2.78 3.43 -21.25
C PHE A 198 2.29 4.87 -21.47
N ASP A 199 2.86 5.63 -22.40
CA ASP A 199 2.51 7.04 -22.68
C ASP A 199 2.58 7.92 -21.42
N GLY A 200 3.59 7.68 -20.56
CA GLY A 200 3.83 8.41 -19.33
C GLY A 200 4.11 9.89 -19.60
N ARG A 201 3.42 10.76 -18.85
CA ARG A 201 3.58 12.22 -18.97
C ARG A 201 3.20 12.97 -17.69
N CYS A 202 3.66 14.21 -17.59
CA CYS A 202 3.08 15.19 -16.67
C CYS A 202 1.85 15.86 -17.30
N GLU A 203 0.81 16.12 -16.49
CA GLU A 203 -0.36 16.89 -16.94
C GLU A 203 -0.09 18.40 -16.82
N PRO A 204 -0.19 19.19 -17.91
CA PRO A 204 0.13 20.61 -17.87
C PRO A 204 -0.78 21.44 -16.95
N PRO A 205 -0.27 22.50 -16.31
CA PRO A 205 1.15 22.89 -16.27
C PRO A 205 1.99 21.93 -15.43
N CYS A 206 3.13 21.51 -15.97
CA CYS A 206 4.06 20.55 -15.39
C CYS A 206 5.00 21.16 -14.35
N SER A 207 5.00 22.49 -14.21
CA SER A 207 5.82 23.17 -13.19
C SER A 207 5.50 22.70 -11.75
N PRO A 208 6.42 22.87 -10.78
CA PRO A 208 6.17 22.50 -9.38
C PRO A 208 4.99 23.22 -8.72
N SER A 209 4.52 24.33 -9.28
CA SER A 209 3.32 25.07 -8.84
C SER A 209 2.06 24.72 -9.66
N GLY A 210 2.18 23.80 -10.60
CA GLY A 210 1.11 23.35 -11.48
C GLY A 210 0.30 22.18 -10.93
N THR A 211 -0.19 21.31 -11.81
CA THR A 211 -1.12 20.22 -11.43
C THR A 211 -0.45 19.16 -10.56
N ARG A 212 0.86 18.95 -10.75
CA ARG A 212 1.64 17.87 -10.14
C ARG A 212 1.11 16.46 -10.45
N LEU A 213 0.30 16.32 -11.50
CA LEU A 213 -0.27 15.04 -11.90
C LEU A 213 0.67 14.33 -12.88
N GLY A 214 0.99 13.08 -12.57
CA GLY A 214 1.62 12.13 -13.49
C GLY A 214 0.55 11.18 -14.02
N VAL A 215 0.51 10.95 -15.32
CA VAL A 215 -0.50 10.11 -15.95
C VAL A 215 0.13 9.13 -16.93
N VAL A 216 -0.54 8.00 -17.11
CA VAL A 216 -0.16 6.91 -18.03
C VAL A 216 -1.41 6.38 -18.75
N ASN A 217 -1.20 5.71 -19.86
CA ASN A 217 -2.24 4.99 -20.59
C ASN A 217 -2.55 3.65 -19.91
N ARG A 218 -3.59 3.66 -19.08
CA ARG A 218 -4.06 2.47 -18.34
C ARG A 218 -4.35 1.26 -19.22
N ASN A 219 -4.83 1.44 -20.45
CA ASN A 219 -5.11 0.32 -21.33
C ASN A 219 -3.83 -0.40 -21.76
N LYS A 220 -2.74 0.34 -21.98
CA LYS A 220 -1.43 -0.25 -22.27
C LYS A 220 -0.86 -0.97 -21.05
N VAL A 221 -1.01 -0.40 -19.85
CA VAL A 221 -0.61 -1.06 -18.59
C VAL A 221 -1.34 -2.39 -18.44
N ASN A 222 -2.68 -2.39 -18.51
CA ASN A 222 -3.50 -3.60 -18.38
C ASN A 222 -3.16 -4.66 -19.45
N ALA A 223 -2.92 -4.23 -20.69
CA ALA A 223 -2.52 -5.14 -21.77
C ALA A 223 -1.15 -5.78 -21.51
N ALA A 224 -0.19 -5.03 -20.95
CA ALA A 224 1.10 -5.57 -20.57
C ALA A 224 0.98 -6.55 -19.39
N LEU A 225 0.20 -6.23 -18.36
CA LEU A 225 -0.03 -7.16 -17.25
C LEU A 225 -0.63 -8.48 -17.74
N ALA A 226 -1.67 -8.42 -18.58
CA ALA A 226 -2.31 -9.61 -19.15
C ALA A 226 -1.39 -10.42 -20.08
N ALA A 227 -0.35 -9.82 -20.65
CA ALA A 227 0.61 -10.51 -21.51
C ALA A 227 1.77 -11.14 -20.73
N GLU A 228 2.12 -10.59 -19.56
CA GLU A 228 3.36 -10.90 -18.85
C GLU A 228 3.17 -11.68 -17.55
N LEU A 229 2.04 -11.49 -16.88
CA LEU A 229 1.76 -12.21 -15.63
C LEU A 229 1.35 -13.66 -15.93
N PRO A 230 1.80 -14.61 -15.10
CA PRO A 230 1.28 -15.98 -15.13
C PRO A 230 -0.24 -16.03 -14.87
N ASP A 231 -0.91 -17.05 -15.44
CA ASP A 231 -2.36 -17.23 -15.34
C ASP A 231 -2.88 -17.40 -13.89
N ASP A 232 -2.01 -17.77 -12.96
CA ASP A 232 -2.32 -17.94 -11.53
C ASP A 232 -2.08 -16.67 -10.70
N VAL A 233 -1.69 -15.55 -11.32
CA VAL A 233 -1.44 -14.27 -10.64
C VAL A 233 -2.43 -13.20 -11.12
N ASP A 234 -3.41 -12.90 -10.28
CA ASP A 234 -4.29 -11.75 -10.46
C ASP A 234 -3.67 -10.51 -9.79
N ALA A 235 -3.47 -9.42 -10.53
CA ALA A 235 -2.91 -8.18 -9.99
C ALA A 235 -3.97 -7.37 -9.22
N ASP A 236 -3.96 -7.45 -7.89
CA ASP A 236 -4.91 -6.75 -7.01
C ASP A 236 -4.57 -5.27 -6.83
N TRP A 237 -3.27 -4.98 -6.79
CA TRP A 237 -2.73 -3.63 -6.64
C TRP A 237 -1.73 -3.39 -7.77
N VAL A 238 -1.96 -2.33 -8.56
CA VAL A 238 -1.13 -2.00 -9.73
C VAL A 238 -0.49 -0.62 -9.57
N ALA A 239 0.80 -0.54 -9.82
CA ALA A 239 1.55 0.72 -9.80
C ALA A 239 2.46 0.90 -11.01
N VAL A 240 2.65 2.15 -11.41
CA VAL A 240 3.63 2.58 -12.41
C VAL A 240 4.61 3.54 -11.79
N SER A 241 5.88 3.17 -11.79
CA SER A 241 6.97 4.10 -11.52
C SER A 241 7.28 4.89 -12.79
N LEU A 242 7.30 6.21 -12.74
CA LEU A 242 7.82 7.06 -13.81
C LEU A 242 9.30 7.34 -13.58
N ASN A 243 10.09 7.26 -14.64
CA ASN A 243 11.44 7.81 -14.67
C ASN A 243 11.42 9.23 -15.25
N ALA A 244 10.91 10.17 -14.47
CA ALA A 244 10.78 11.56 -14.88
C ALA A 244 11.93 12.42 -14.36
N ASP A 245 11.88 13.72 -14.65
CA ASP A 245 12.88 14.68 -14.17
C ASP A 245 13.03 14.65 -12.64
N ALA A 246 14.27 14.84 -12.18
CA ALA A 246 14.62 14.72 -10.77
C ALA A 246 13.93 15.74 -9.84
N ASN A 247 13.42 16.84 -10.40
CA ASN A 247 12.63 17.85 -9.70
C ASN A 247 11.11 17.77 -10.00
N GLY A 248 10.72 16.78 -10.80
CA GLY A 248 9.33 16.55 -11.21
C GLY A 248 8.52 15.92 -10.10
N TRP A 249 7.51 16.64 -9.60
CA TRP A 249 6.56 16.08 -8.64
C TRP A 249 5.28 15.70 -9.39
N TRP A 250 5.28 14.55 -10.06
CA TRP A 250 4.18 14.08 -10.91
C TRP A 250 3.71 12.71 -10.47
N ASN A 251 2.57 12.69 -9.79
CA ASN A 251 2.04 11.48 -9.18
C ASN A 251 0.51 11.50 -9.30
N SER A 252 -0.11 10.33 -9.22
CA SER A 252 -1.57 10.22 -9.15
C SER A 252 -2.00 8.90 -8.54
N GLY A 253 -3.11 8.96 -7.84
CA GLY A 253 -3.87 7.79 -7.42
C GLY A 253 -4.94 7.42 -8.45
N GLY A 254 -5.70 6.37 -8.13
CA GLY A 254 -6.78 5.89 -8.97
C GLY A 254 -6.64 4.39 -9.18
N PRO A 255 -7.21 3.80 -10.24
CA PRO A 255 -7.12 2.36 -10.44
C PRO A 255 -5.71 1.82 -10.72
N VAL A 256 -4.78 2.72 -11.06
CA VAL A 256 -3.34 2.45 -11.18
C VAL A 256 -2.66 3.65 -10.51
N MET A 257 -1.87 3.42 -9.46
CA MET A 257 -1.07 4.51 -8.90
C MET A 257 0.11 4.81 -9.81
N VAL A 258 0.46 6.08 -9.89
CA VAL A 258 1.62 6.58 -10.63
C VAL A 258 2.45 7.42 -9.67
N TRP A 259 3.75 7.17 -9.61
CA TRP A 259 4.67 8.05 -8.89
C TRP A 259 5.97 8.26 -9.64
N ASN A 260 6.60 9.41 -9.47
CA ASN A 260 7.94 9.64 -10.01
C ASN A 260 9.01 8.99 -9.14
N GLY A 261 9.46 7.79 -9.54
CA GLY A 261 10.59 7.12 -8.91
C GLY A 261 11.91 7.88 -9.06
N GLY A 262 12.05 8.64 -10.15
CA GLY A 262 13.23 9.45 -10.46
C GLY A 262 13.38 10.72 -9.62
N PHE A 263 12.43 11.03 -8.72
CA PHE A 263 12.49 12.23 -7.90
C PHE A 263 13.68 12.20 -6.92
N GLN A 264 14.47 13.28 -6.87
CA GLN A 264 15.76 13.29 -6.18
C GLN A 264 15.67 13.14 -4.65
N ASP A 265 14.59 13.64 -4.04
CA ASP A 265 14.35 13.44 -2.61
C ASP A 265 13.65 12.09 -2.42
N ARG A 266 14.49 11.08 -2.18
CA ARG A 266 14.10 9.68 -2.04
C ARG A 266 13.08 9.44 -0.92
N LEU A 267 13.18 10.18 0.18
CA LEU A 267 12.22 10.06 1.28
C LEU A 267 10.84 10.51 0.81
N SER A 268 10.77 11.67 0.14
CA SER A 268 9.53 12.18 -0.42
C SER A 268 8.97 11.25 -1.50
N ALA A 269 9.80 10.70 -2.38
CA ALA A 269 9.37 9.75 -3.40
C ALA A 269 8.73 8.49 -2.80
N ALA A 270 9.30 7.96 -1.71
CA ALA A 270 8.75 6.79 -1.00
C ALA A 270 7.40 7.12 -0.34
N SER A 271 7.31 8.25 0.38
CA SER A 271 6.08 8.68 1.05
C SER A 271 4.96 9.01 0.06
N VAL A 272 5.28 9.63 -1.07
CA VAL A 272 4.29 9.87 -2.13
C VAL A 272 3.73 8.56 -2.66
N ALA A 273 4.58 7.58 -2.95
CA ALA A 273 4.08 6.30 -3.42
C ALA A 273 3.21 5.59 -2.37
N LEU A 274 3.54 5.74 -1.08
CA LEU A 274 2.70 5.26 0.02
C LEU A 274 1.31 5.92 0.01
N HIS A 275 1.26 7.24 -0.19
CA HIS A 275 0.03 8.01 -0.34
C HIS A 275 -0.82 7.58 -1.55
N GLU A 276 -0.22 7.47 -2.74
CA GLU A 276 -0.95 7.04 -3.93
C GLU A 276 -1.43 5.58 -3.83
N GLY A 277 -0.72 4.75 -3.07
CA GLY A 277 -1.14 3.40 -2.69
C GLY A 277 -2.44 3.40 -1.87
N GLY A 278 -2.57 4.36 -0.95
CA GLY A 278 -3.79 4.58 -0.16
C GLY A 278 -5.01 4.89 -1.02
N HIS A 279 -4.85 5.68 -2.09
CA HIS A 279 -5.91 5.89 -3.07
C HIS A 279 -6.23 4.63 -3.87
N THR A 280 -5.20 3.95 -4.36
CA THR A 280 -5.35 2.94 -5.41
C THR A 280 -5.92 1.64 -4.90
N PHE A 281 -5.33 1.10 -3.85
CA PHE A 281 -5.76 -0.19 -3.32
C PHE A 281 -6.88 -0.04 -2.28
N HIS A 282 -6.86 1.07 -1.52
CA HIS A 282 -7.77 1.27 -0.40
C HIS A 282 -8.85 2.32 -0.60
N ALA A 283 -8.90 2.99 -1.75
CA ALA A 283 -9.89 4.03 -2.03
C ALA A 283 -10.03 5.07 -0.89
N LEU A 284 -8.90 5.48 -0.32
CA LEU A 284 -8.85 6.61 0.61
C LEU A 284 -8.99 7.92 -0.16
N ALA A 285 -9.58 8.94 0.47
CA ALA A 285 -9.64 10.29 -0.08
C ALA A 285 -8.40 11.09 0.34
N ASP A 286 -8.11 12.14 -0.42
CA ASP A 286 -7.23 13.21 0.04
C ASP A 286 -7.84 13.91 1.25
N GLU A 287 -7.04 14.11 2.29
CA GLU A 287 -7.47 14.75 3.54
C GLU A 287 -7.12 16.23 3.59
N TYR A 288 -6.34 16.76 2.64
CA TYR A 288 -6.08 18.18 2.58
C TYR A 288 -7.29 18.98 2.09
N GLY A 289 -7.43 20.17 2.67
CA GLY A 289 -8.40 21.18 2.25
C GLY A 289 -8.04 21.81 0.91
N GLY A 290 -8.78 22.83 0.52
CA GLY A 290 -8.58 23.50 -0.76
C GLY A 290 -9.74 24.40 -1.15
N THR A 291 -9.74 24.75 -2.43
CA THR A 291 -10.67 25.72 -3.01
C THR A 291 -11.89 25.08 -3.69
N SER A 292 -12.10 23.78 -3.51
CA SER A 292 -13.27 23.08 -4.07
C SER A 292 -14.56 23.71 -3.57
N THR A 293 -15.52 23.82 -4.49
CA THR A 293 -16.88 24.29 -4.20
C THR A 293 -17.90 23.15 -4.22
N THR A 294 -17.46 21.93 -4.52
CA THR A 294 -18.27 20.71 -4.58
C THR A 294 -17.92 19.81 -3.40
N CYS A 295 -18.44 20.17 -2.23
CA CYS A 295 -18.28 19.43 -0.98
C CYS A 295 -19.57 18.64 -0.68
N GLY A 296 -19.45 17.47 -0.07
CA GLY A 296 -20.59 16.57 0.10
C GLY A 296 -20.21 15.20 0.65
N GLU A 297 -21.21 14.33 0.76
CA GLU A 297 -20.98 12.98 1.27
C GLU A 297 -20.50 12.05 0.15
N TYR A 298 -19.46 11.28 0.46
CA TYR A 298 -18.79 10.40 -0.50
C TYR A 298 -18.49 9.04 0.13
N GLN A 299 -17.86 8.11 -0.61
CA GLN A 299 -17.71 6.73 -0.13
C GLN A 299 -16.45 6.49 0.70
N GLU A 300 -15.42 7.30 0.52
CA GLU A 300 -14.11 7.16 1.16
C GLU A 300 -14.25 7.29 2.68
N ILE A 301 -13.63 6.39 3.44
CA ILE A 301 -13.87 6.28 4.88
C ILE A 301 -13.29 7.44 5.67
N ASN A 302 -12.25 8.08 5.14
CA ASN A 302 -11.43 9.08 5.81
C ASN A 302 -11.82 10.54 5.48
N SER A 303 -12.99 10.74 4.84
CA SER A 303 -13.58 12.06 4.61
C SER A 303 -15.10 11.99 4.71
N THR A 304 -15.73 13.00 5.31
CA THR A 304 -17.19 13.07 5.48
C THR A 304 -17.69 14.51 5.42
N ALA A 305 -18.92 14.74 4.96
CA ALA A 305 -19.59 16.04 5.09
C ALA A 305 -20.37 16.15 6.41
N ASP A 306 -20.49 15.06 7.16
CA ASP A 306 -21.11 15.04 8.48
C ASP A 306 -20.19 15.64 9.57
N PRO A 307 -20.57 16.75 10.23
CA PRO A 307 -19.78 17.35 11.30
C PRO A 307 -19.67 16.49 12.56
N GLU A 308 -20.44 15.40 12.69
CA GLU A 308 -20.35 14.46 13.80
C GLU A 308 -19.36 13.31 13.55
N GLY A 309 -18.84 13.16 12.32
CA GLY A 309 -17.83 12.16 11.99
C GLY A 309 -18.35 10.71 11.97
N GLU A 310 -19.61 10.48 11.60
CA GLU A 310 -20.30 9.18 11.76
C GLU A 310 -19.50 7.96 11.27
N LYS A 311 -18.82 8.09 10.12
CA LYS A 311 -17.96 7.06 9.49
C LYS A 311 -16.90 6.48 10.42
N TRP A 312 -16.33 7.29 11.30
CA TRP A 312 -15.29 6.89 12.24
C TRP A 312 -15.63 7.22 13.70
N SER A 313 -16.92 7.34 14.01
CA SER A 313 -17.43 7.62 15.36
C SER A 313 -16.80 6.73 16.45
N HIS A 314 -16.49 5.46 16.15
CA HIS A 314 -15.86 4.50 17.07
C HIS A 314 -14.35 4.71 17.29
N TRP A 315 -13.73 5.62 16.55
CA TRP A 315 -12.36 6.08 16.76
C TRP A 315 -12.27 7.42 17.48
N ILE A 316 -13.33 8.24 17.49
CA ILE A 316 -13.30 9.58 18.11
C ILE A 316 -12.84 9.49 19.58
N GLY A 317 -11.85 10.32 19.93
CA GLY A 317 -11.21 10.36 21.25
C GLY A 317 -10.10 9.33 21.45
N TYR A 318 -9.81 8.50 20.44
CA TYR A 318 -8.63 7.63 20.49
C TYR A 318 -7.35 8.43 20.22
N GLU A 319 -6.31 8.10 20.98
CA GLU A 319 -4.98 8.65 20.83
C GLU A 319 -4.05 7.54 20.32
N ASP A 320 -3.62 7.65 19.06
CA ASP A 320 -2.59 6.78 18.51
C ASP A 320 -1.22 7.30 18.94
N VAL A 321 -0.55 6.59 19.84
CA VAL A 321 0.75 6.99 20.37
C VAL A 321 1.85 6.20 19.67
N ARG A 322 2.68 6.91 18.89
CA ARG A 322 3.84 6.35 18.19
C ARG A 322 5.13 6.86 18.82
N GLU A 323 5.79 6.04 19.62
CA GLU A 323 6.98 6.49 20.38
C GLU A 323 8.30 6.37 19.59
N ASN A 324 8.29 5.66 18.46
CA ASN A 324 9.52 5.29 17.74
C ASN A 324 9.53 5.80 16.30
N SER A 325 10.13 6.97 16.09
CA SER A 325 10.74 7.29 14.81
C SER A 325 11.99 8.17 15.00
N GLY A 326 13.01 7.94 14.19
CA GLY A 326 14.19 8.80 14.14
C GLY A 326 13.84 10.21 13.63
N PRO A 327 14.70 11.21 13.85
CA PRO A 327 14.43 12.58 13.38
C PRO A 327 14.25 12.62 11.86
N LEU A 328 13.20 13.30 11.38
CA LEU A 328 13.02 13.58 9.96
C LEU A 328 14.08 14.58 9.45
N PRO A 329 14.43 14.55 8.15
CA PRO A 329 15.27 15.56 7.52
C PRO A 329 14.81 17.01 7.79
N PRO A 330 15.74 17.99 7.87
CA PRO A 330 15.43 19.37 8.23
C PRO A 330 14.46 20.12 7.30
N HIS A 331 14.25 19.67 6.06
CA HIS A 331 13.26 20.27 5.16
C HIS A 331 11.82 19.85 5.47
N LEU A 332 11.62 18.91 6.40
CA LEU A 332 10.32 18.41 6.84
C LEU A 332 9.91 18.92 8.23
N VAL A 333 10.45 20.07 8.66
CA VAL A 333 10.11 20.74 9.92
C VAL A 333 8.59 20.92 10.04
N GLY A 334 8.04 20.53 11.19
CA GLY A 334 6.60 20.59 11.48
C GLY A 334 5.84 19.30 11.15
N ARG A 335 6.50 18.32 10.51
CA ARG A 335 5.99 16.96 10.34
C ARG A 335 6.54 16.07 11.45
N SER A 336 5.77 15.07 11.86
CA SER A 336 6.18 14.18 12.95
C SER A 336 5.73 12.77 12.66
N THR A 337 6.66 11.85 12.51
CA THR A 337 6.36 10.42 12.37
C THR A 337 6.23 9.71 13.73
N HIS A 338 6.35 10.47 14.82
CA HIS A 338 6.16 10.05 16.21
C HIS A 338 5.26 11.04 16.97
N GLY A 339 4.74 10.64 18.12
CA GLY A 339 3.89 11.46 18.97
C GLY A 339 2.47 10.89 19.10
N THR A 340 1.56 11.73 19.58
CA THR A 340 0.16 11.37 19.80
C THR A 340 -0.71 11.94 18.69
N PHE A 341 -1.36 11.06 17.93
CA PHE A 341 -2.27 11.41 16.85
C PHE A 341 -3.71 11.19 17.30
N GLU A 342 -4.36 12.28 17.71
CA GLU A 342 -5.76 12.27 18.11
C GLU A 342 -6.67 11.98 16.92
N GLN A 343 -7.63 11.08 17.15
CA GLN A 343 -8.72 10.78 16.23
C GLN A 343 -9.95 11.60 16.65
N GLY A 344 -10.46 12.44 15.76
CA GLY A 344 -11.53 13.40 16.02
C GLY A 344 -12.22 13.81 14.73
N VAL A 345 -12.79 15.01 14.70
CA VAL A 345 -13.48 15.55 13.51
C VAL A 345 -12.87 16.92 13.20
N PHE A 346 -11.99 16.95 12.21
CA PHE A 346 -11.22 18.14 11.85
C PHE A 346 -11.75 18.70 10.53
N GLU A 347 -12.18 19.97 10.51
CA GLU A 347 -12.67 20.62 9.28
C GLU A 347 -11.54 20.76 8.24
N GLY A 348 -11.88 20.46 6.99
CA GLY A 348 -10.97 20.42 5.85
C GLY A 348 -10.71 18.98 5.38
N SER A 349 -11.14 18.62 4.17
CA SER A 349 -10.67 17.45 3.42
C SER A 349 -11.23 17.43 2.02
N ARG A 350 -10.75 16.51 1.17
CA ARG A 350 -11.22 16.34 -0.21
C ARG A 350 -11.25 17.67 -0.98
N TYR A 351 -10.20 18.45 -0.81
CA TYR A 351 -10.01 19.78 -1.42
C TYR A 351 -11.02 20.84 -0.97
N CYS A 352 -11.79 20.61 0.09
CA CYS A 352 -12.77 21.53 0.66
C CYS A 352 -12.27 22.06 2.01
N ASP A 353 -12.08 23.38 2.12
CA ASP A 353 -11.70 24.01 3.41
C ASP A 353 -12.83 24.04 4.45
N ARG A 354 -14.09 23.86 4.03
CA ARG A 354 -15.27 23.96 4.89
C ARG A 354 -16.32 22.92 4.52
N GLY A 355 -17.09 22.47 5.52
CA GLY A 355 -18.20 21.53 5.31
C GLY A 355 -17.78 20.12 4.88
N GLN A 356 -16.48 19.82 5.00
CA GLN A 356 -15.91 18.48 4.86
C GLN A 356 -14.95 18.27 6.03
N TYR A 357 -14.84 17.05 6.53
CA TYR A 357 -14.06 16.72 7.74
C TYR A 357 -13.15 15.51 7.50
N ARG A 358 -12.05 15.45 8.25
CA ARG A 358 -11.08 14.34 8.29
C ARG A 358 -10.91 13.81 9.71
N PRO A 359 -10.43 12.56 9.88
CA PRO A 359 -10.37 11.90 11.18
C PRO A 359 -9.21 12.34 12.06
N SER A 360 -8.14 12.94 11.52
CA SER A 360 -6.99 13.40 12.31
C SER A 360 -6.53 14.76 11.83
N LYS A 361 -5.78 15.48 12.67
CA LYS A 361 -5.22 16.79 12.29
C LYS A 361 -4.35 16.68 11.04
N ASP A 362 -3.48 15.67 11.02
CA ASP A 362 -2.58 15.30 9.93
C ASP A 362 -2.54 13.77 9.77
N SER A 363 -2.24 13.31 8.56
CA SER A 363 -2.08 11.90 8.18
C SER A 363 -1.30 11.83 6.86
N GLU A 364 -0.91 10.62 6.44
CA GLU A 364 -0.30 10.41 5.11
C GLU A 364 -1.21 10.90 3.97
N MET A 365 -2.54 10.90 4.15
CA MET A 365 -3.49 11.42 3.16
C MET A 365 -3.63 12.96 3.22
N ASN A 366 -3.03 13.63 4.20
CA ASN A 366 -3.09 15.09 4.35
C ASN A 366 -1.74 15.76 4.04
N GLN A 367 -0.64 15.21 4.55
CA GLN A 367 0.68 15.81 4.47
C GLN A 367 1.78 14.74 4.57
N LEU A 368 2.80 14.80 3.70
CA LEU A 368 3.81 13.73 3.54
C LEU A 368 5.21 14.06 4.10
N PRO A 369 5.91 13.24 4.89
CA PRO A 369 5.47 11.97 5.45
C PRO A 369 4.73 12.16 6.78
N GLN A 370 3.71 11.34 6.97
CA GLN A 370 2.97 11.17 8.20
C GLN A 370 2.48 9.71 8.28
N PRO A 371 2.10 9.20 9.45
CA PRO A 371 1.38 7.94 9.52
C PRO A 371 -0.03 8.04 8.93
N PHE A 372 -0.59 6.92 8.47
CA PHE A 372 -2.02 6.81 8.26
C PHE A 372 -2.78 6.96 9.60
N ASN A 373 -3.94 7.63 9.56
CA ASN A 373 -4.84 7.71 10.72
C ASN A 373 -5.55 6.36 10.95
N MET A 374 -6.17 6.22 12.13
CA MET A 374 -6.77 4.94 12.53
C MET A 374 -7.92 4.48 11.62
N PRO A 375 -8.85 5.36 11.18
CA PRO A 375 -9.89 4.95 10.24
C PRO A 375 -9.33 4.45 8.90
N SER A 376 -8.28 5.09 8.38
CA SER A 376 -7.57 4.62 7.19
C SER A 376 -6.92 3.26 7.44
N MET A 377 -6.16 3.08 8.52
CA MET A 377 -5.53 1.78 8.84
C MET A 377 -6.54 0.65 9.04
N GLU A 378 -7.68 0.90 9.70
CA GLU A 378 -8.75 -0.08 9.84
C GLU A 378 -9.27 -0.53 8.47
N LYS A 379 -9.54 0.42 7.56
CA LYS A 379 -9.96 0.10 6.20
C LYS A 379 -8.88 -0.68 5.44
N MET A 380 -7.63 -0.25 5.54
CA MET A 380 -6.51 -0.92 4.86
C MET A 380 -6.38 -2.39 5.27
N ILE A 381 -6.51 -2.68 6.57
CA ILE A 381 -6.51 -4.06 7.08
C ILE A 381 -7.70 -4.84 6.53
N LEU A 382 -8.90 -4.26 6.59
CA LEU A 382 -10.11 -4.90 6.10
C LEU A 382 -10.06 -5.18 4.58
N ASP A 383 -9.40 -4.33 3.80
CA ASP A 383 -9.21 -4.56 2.37
C ASP A 383 -8.20 -5.70 2.12
N ILE A 384 -7.12 -5.81 2.91
CA ILE A 384 -6.19 -6.96 2.85
C ILE A 384 -6.93 -8.27 3.14
N TYR A 385 -7.72 -8.31 4.23
CA TYR A 385 -8.56 -9.47 4.59
C TYR A 385 -9.77 -9.68 3.66
N SER A 386 -9.99 -8.79 2.68
CA SER A 386 -10.97 -9.08 1.61
C SER A 386 -10.43 -10.02 0.54
N ILE A 387 -9.11 -10.19 0.50
CA ILE A 387 -8.38 -11.05 -0.45
C ILE A 387 -7.73 -12.23 0.27
N VAL A 388 -7.22 -12.02 1.49
CA VAL A 388 -6.43 -13.01 2.22
C VAL A 388 -7.24 -13.69 3.32
N ASP A 389 -7.37 -15.00 3.22
CA ASP A 389 -7.86 -15.90 4.26
C ASP A 389 -6.73 -16.25 5.25
N PRO A 390 -6.99 -16.25 6.58
CA PRO A 390 -5.99 -16.57 7.60
C PRO A 390 -5.30 -17.94 7.49
N ILE A 391 -5.96 -18.95 6.89
CA ILE A 391 -5.49 -20.33 6.79
C ILE A 391 -5.15 -20.66 5.33
N ASP A 392 -3.88 -20.94 5.06
CA ASP A 392 -3.37 -21.34 3.75
C ASP A 392 -3.66 -22.81 3.42
N ALA A 393 -3.64 -23.69 4.43
CA ALA A 393 -3.97 -25.11 4.27
C ALA A 393 -4.49 -25.71 5.57
N HIS A 394 -5.21 -26.82 5.47
CA HIS A 394 -5.62 -27.60 6.62
C HIS A 394 -5.78 -29.07 6.27
N THR A 395 -5.79 -29.95 7.28
CA THR A 395 -6.15 -31.36 7.09
C THR A 395 -7.53 -31.45 6.40
N PRO A 396 -7.71 -32.30 5.37
CA PRO A 396 -9.00 -32.43 4.69
C PRO A 396 -10.16 -32.67 5.66
N ASN A 397 -11.30 -32.03 5.38
CA ASN A 397 -12.51 -32.11 6.21
C ASN A 397 -13.78 -32.36 5.37
N ASP A 398 -13.61 -32.87 4.15
CA ASP A 398 -14.68 -33.21 3.21
C ASP A 398 -15.44 -34.50 3.58
N ALA A 399 -14.84 -35.32 4.45
CA ALA A 399 -15.45 -36.52 5.01
C ALA A 399 -15.09 -36.70 6.49
N PRO A 400 -15.89 -37.46 7.27
CA PRO A 400 -15.55 -37.80 8.64
C PRO A 400 -14.22 -38.55 8.72
N LEU A 401 -13.37 -38.16 9.67
CA LEU A 401 -12.06 -38.75 9.91
C LEU A 401 -12.18 -39.85 10.99
N ALA A 402 -11.76 -41.07 10.67
CA ALA A 402 -11.77 -42.19 11.61
C ALA A 402 -10.49 -42.20 12.44
N MET A 403 -10.61 -41.89 13.74
CA MET A 403 -9.50 -41.85 14.70
C MET A 403 -8.21 -41.15 14.19
N PRO A 404 -8.28 -39.89 13.71
CA PRO A 404 -7.07 -39.16 13.36
C PRO A 404 -6.23 -38.95 14.61
N THR A 405 -4.92 -39.12 14.50
CA THR A 405 -4.01 -38.91 15.64
C THR A 405 -3.50 -37.46 15.71
N GLY A 406 -3.61 -36.71 14.61
CA GLY A 406 -3.34 -35.27 14.58
C GLY A 406 -4.16 -34.55 13.51
N LEU A 407 -4.51 -33.30 13.78
CA LEU A 407 -5.12 -32.35 12.84
C LEU A 407 -4.22 -31.14 12.69
N GLN A 408 -4.20 -30.56 11.50
CA GLN A 408 -3.25 -29.51 11.16
C GLN A 408 -3.91 -28.36 10.40
N VAL A 409 -3.35 -27.18 10.61
CA VAL A 409 -3.53 -25.99 9.76
C VAL A 409 -2.16 -25.44 9.37
N LYS A 410 -2.12 -24.65 8.30
CA LYS A 410 -1.02 -23.75 7.94
C LYS A 410 -1.59 -22.35 7.87
N VAL A 411 -1.04 -21.43 8.63
CA VAL A 411 -1.57 -20.06 8.70
C VAL A 411 -0.64 -19.09 7.96
N VAL A 412 -1.21 -18.00 7.44
CA VAL A 412 -0.49 -16.99 6.64
C VAL A 412 0.69 -16.40 7.41
N ASP A 413 0.49 -16.09 8.69
CA ASP A 413 1.53 -15.58 9.58
C ASP A 413 1.36 -16.10 11.01
N PRO A 414 2.14 -17.11 11.44
CA PRO A 414 2.02 -17.70 12.78
C PRO A 414 2.51 -16.78 13.91
N GLU A 415 3.20 -15.67 13.59
CA GLU A 415 3.61 -14.68 14.60
C GLU A 415 2.49 -13.67 14.87
N LEU A 416 1.67 -13.38 13.86
CA LEU A 416 0.57 -12.43 13.93
C LEU A 416 -0.74 -13.10 14.34
N LEU A 417 -1.07 -14.23 13.72
CA LEU A 417 -2.35 -14.92 13.89
C LEU A 417 -2.37 -15.76 15.17
N LYS A 418 -3.53 -15.80 15.82
CA LYS A 418 -3.81 -16.66 16.97
C LYS A 418 -4.59 -17.88 16.52
N ILE A 419 -4.31 -19.01 17.16
CA ILE A 419 -4.95 -20.29 16.89
C ILE A 419 -5.60 -20.79 18.18
N GLU A 420 -6.86 -21.20 18.09
CA GLU A 420 -7.61 -21.81 19.18
C GLU A 420 -8.27 -23.10 18.70
N TRP A 421 -7.96 -24.23 19.35
CA TRP A 421 -8.58 -25.52 19.07
C TRP A 421 -9.67 -25.83 20.11
N SER A 422 -10.73 -26.50 19.67
CA SER A 422 -11.84 -26.95 20.53
C SER A 422 -12.33 -28.34 20.12
N VAL A 423 -12.81 -29.10 21.10
CA VAL A 423 -13.47 -30.40 20.91
C VAL A 423 -14.86 -30.33 21.52
N ASP A 424 -15.89 -30.68 20.76
CA ASP A 424 -17.31 -30.63 21.16
C ASP A 424 -17.75 -29.28 21.77
N GLY A 425 -17.16 -28.19 21.27
CA GLY A 425 -17.40 -26.82 21.75
C GLY A 425 -16.57 -26.40 22.96
N GLU A 426 -15.75 -27.28 23.54
CA GLU A 426 -14.84 -26.94 24.64
C GLU A 426 -13.44 -26.59 24.12
N VAL A 427 -12.95 -25.38 24.44
CA VAL A 427 -11.62 -24.92 24.06
C VAL A 427 -10.54 -25.71 24.79
N ILE A 428 -9.56 -26.23 24.05
CA ILE A 428 -8.42 -26.96 24.58
C ILE A 428 -7.32 -25.99 24.96
N SER A 429 -7.18 -25.74 26.27
CA SER A 429 -6.18 -24.81 26.79
C SER A 429 -4.75 -25.22 26.37
N GLY A 430 -3.99 -24.27 25.82
CA GLY A 430 -2.61 -24.48 25.37
C GLY A 430 -2.46 -25.01 23.95
N ALA A 431 -3.54 -25.51 23.34
CA ALA A 431 -3.55 -25.87 21.92
C ALA A 431 -3.63 -24.60 21.06
N THR A 432 -2.46 -24.01 20.80
CA THR A 432 -2.30 -22.72 20.10
C THR A 432 -1.38 -22.81 18.87
N GLY A 433 -0.93 -24.03 18.54
CA GLY A 433 -0.08 -24.28 17.39
C GLY A 433 -0.85 -24.73 16.15
N GLU A 434 -0.15 -24.75 15.03
CA GLU A 434 -0.62 -25.29 13.75
C GLU A 434 -0.93 -26.79 13.78
N CYS A 435 -0.32 -27.52 14.72
CA CYS A 435 -0.58 -28.95 14.95
C CYS A 435 -1.39 -29.16 16.22
N PHE A 436 -2.47 -29.91 16.10
CA PHE A 436 -3.30 -30.39 17.20
C PHE A 436 -3.22 -31.90 17.30
N VAL A 437 -2.55 -32.40 18.34
CA VAL A 437 -2.55 -33.83 18.67
C VAL A 437 -3.90 -34.16 19.30
N VAL A 438 -4.68 -35.00 18.62
CA VAL A 438 -6.05 -35.32 19.04
C VAL A 438 -5.98 -36.13 20.34
N PRO A 439 -6.66 -35.70 21.42
CA PRO A 439 -6.66 -36.45 22.68
C PRO A 439 -7.45 -37.76 22.55
N GLU A 440 -7.37 -38.64 23.55
CA GLU A 440 -8.26 -39.80 23.62
C GLU A 440 -9.72 -39.34 23.75
N LEU A 441 -10.53 -39.65 22.74
CA LEU A 441 -11.96 -39.33 22.69
C LEU A 441 -12.79 -40.58 23.00
N ALA A 442 -14.00 -40.39 23.53
CA ALA A 442 -14.92 -41.49 23.81
C ALA A 442 -15.44 -42.14 22.52
N PRO A 443 -15.94 -43.39 22.54
CA PRO A 443 -16.61 -43.97 21.38
C PRO A 443 -17.80 -43.11 20.93
N GLY A 444 -17.86 -42.76 19.65
CA GLY A 444 -18.90 -41.88 19.11
C GLY A 444 -18.39 -40.91 18.05
N LYS A 445 -19.21 -39.88 17.80
CA LYS A 445 -18.89 -38.76 16.91
C LYS A 445 -18.50 -37.55 17.74
N HIS A 446 -17.42 -36.89 17.33
CA HIS A 446 -16.89 -35.69 17.95
C HIS A 446 -16.70 -34.60 16.90
N GLU A 447 -16.89 -33.36 17.31
CA GLU A 447 -16.56 -32.19 16.51
C GLU A 447 -15.21 -31.65 16.98
N VAL A 448 -14.22 -31.59 16.09
CA VAL A 448 -12.98 -30.83 16.36
C VAL A 448 -13.02 -29.57 15.51
N ARG A 449 -12.78 -28.42 16.13
CA ARG A 449 -12.81 -27.11 15.47
C ARG A 449 -11.54 -26.34 15.78
N VAL A 450 -10.97 -25.69 14.77
CA VAL A 450 -9.93 -24.66 14.93
C VAL A 450 -10.48 -23.31 14.51
N ARG A 451 -10.17 -22.28 15.29
CA ARG A 451 -10.39 -20.87 14.94
C ARG A 451 -9.04 -20.17 14.84
N VAL A 452 -8.77 -19.58 13.69
CA VAL A 452 -7.58 -18.75 13.45
C VAL A 452 -8.02 -17.31 13.30
N PHE A 453 -7.43 -16.38 14.05
CA PHE A 453 -7.90 -14.99 14.07
C PHE A 453 -6.77 -13.98 14.35
N ASP A 454 -6.96 -12.77 13.88
CA ASP A 454 -6.12 -11.62 14.23
C ASP A 454 -6.77 -10.78 15.34
N GLU A 455 -6.03 -10.59 16.43
CA GLU A 455 -6.50 -9.86 17.59
C GLU A 455 -6.27 -8.34 17.52
N THR A 456 -5.70 -7.84 16.41
CA THR A 456 -5.27 -6.44 16.25
C THR A 456 -6.27 -5.43 16.82
N PRO A 457 -5.81 -4.44 17.61
CA PRO A 457 -6.67 -3.38 18.10
C PRO A 457 -6.97 -2.34 17.01
N TRP A 458 -6.32 -2.43 15.84
CA TRP A 458 -6.48 -1.51 14.71
C TRP A 458 -7.76 -1.75 13.90
N VAL A 459 -8.52 -2.80 14.22
CA VAL A 459 -9.87 -3.05 13.69
C VAL A 459 -10.87 -3.15 14.83
N ARG A 460 -11.83 -2.21 14.86
CA ARG A 460 -12.89 -2.09 15.86
C ARG A 460 -14.26 -2.48 15.31
N LYS A 461 -14.49 -2.30 14.00
CA LYS A 461 -15.69 -2.79 13.29
C LYS A 461 -15.28 -3.81 12.21
N GLY A 462 -16.07 -4.86 12.03
CA GLY A 462 -15.80 -5.91 11.04
C GLY A 462 -14.76 -6.95 11.47
N ARG A 463 -14.58 -7.16 12.79
CA ARG A 463 -13.57 -8.09 13.33
C ARG A 463 -13.80 -9.54 12.93
N GLU A 464 -15.03 -9.91 12.61
CA GLU A 464 -15.41 -11.23 12.08
C GLU A 464 -14.77 -11.52 10.71
N ARG A 465 -14.28 -10.50 10.00
CA ARG A 465 -13.55 -10.66 8.73
C ARG A 465 -12.09 -11.04 8.92
N LEU A 466 -11.57 -10.93 10.15
CA LEU A 466 -10.17 -11.20 10.51
C LEU A 466 -9.99 -12.61 11.08
N GLU A 467 -10.93 -13.51 10.82
CA GLU A 467 -10.91 -14.87 11.35
C GLU A 467 -11.43 -15.90 10.36
N GLN A 468 -10.97 -17.14 10.55
CA GLN A 468 -11.41 -18.30 9.78
C GLN A 468 -11.54 -19.50 10.72
N THR A 469 -12.54 -20.33 10.47
CA THR A 469 -12.82 -21.52 11.25
C THR A 469 -12.85 -22.74 10.35
N VAL A 470 -12.14 -23.81 10.75
CA VAL A 470 -12.22 -25.13 10.11
C VAL A 470 -12.77 -26.12 11.12
N THR A 471 -13.65 -27.01 10.68
CA THR A 471 -14.30 -28.02 11.52
C THR A 471 -14.16 -29.39 10.88
N TRP A 472 -13.86 -30.39 11.69
CA TRP A 472 -13.74 -31.81 11.34
C TRP A 472 -14.75 -32.63 12.15
N GLU A 473 -15.43 -33.56 11.49
CA GLU A 473 -16.15 -34.64 12.17
C GLU A 473 -15.17 -35.79 12.42
N VAL A 474 -14.94 -36.16 13.68
CA VAL A 474 -14.07 -37.27 14.09
C VAL A 474 -14.94 -38.42 14.60
N THR A 475 -14.69 -39.64 14.11
CA THR A 475 -15.39 -40.85 14.56
C THR A 475 -14.45 -41.78 15.31
N VAL A 476 -14.85 -42.20 16.51
CA VAL A 476 -14.19 -43.22 17.33
C VAL A 476 -15.09 -44.46 17.40
N PRO A 477 -14.60 -45.64 16.97
CA PRO A 477 -15.39 -46.87 16.86
C PRO A 477 -15.81 -47.49 18.20
#